data_AF-A0A1U9NSA8-F1
#
_entry.id   AF-A0A1U9NSA8-F1
#
_cell.length_a   1.000
_cell.length_b   1.000
_cell.length_c   1.000
_cell.angle_alpha   90.00
_cell.angle_beta   90.00
_cell.angle_gamma   90.00
#
_symmetry.space_group_name_H-M   'P 1'
#
loop_
_entity.id
_entity.type
_entity.pdbx_description
1 polymer ?
#
loop_
_entity_poly.entity_id
_entity_poly.type
_entity_poly.pdbx_seq_one_letter_code
_entity_poly.pdbx_strand_id
1 'polypeptide(L)'
;MRKLAWAARGTATVAAALLLGALTAPSSLANDDPARQDSQAHAEQAKDCSVSRDVSSTVVDYSGAGGLFETVFRAATDRKGHAFLNDSRNPGVWINLGLLANAPKCVSGTAVSVTEEDPGHLYITLLASNGVIRQAVCTTASTTPFTPANLPGACGAGFAPLSDTPVV
;
A
#
# COMPACT_ATOMS: atom_id res chain seq x y z
N MET A 1 39.15 -31.61 6.38
CA MET A 1 39.86 -30.57 5.60
C MET A 1 40.30 -31.13 4.26
N ARG A 2 39.70 -30.72 3.15
CA ARG A 2 40.31 -30.84 1.81
C ARG A 2 39.92 -29.62 0.99
N LYS A 3 40.88 -28.73 0.80
CA LYS A 3 40.86 -27.62 -0.16
C LYS A 3 41.32 -28.18 -1.50
N LEU A 4 40.61 -27.87 -2.58
CA LEU A 4 41.15 -27.95 -3.93
C LEU A 4 40.94 -26.58 -4.57
N ALA A 5 41.98 -25.76 -4.46
CA ALA A 5 42.20 -24.66 -5.36
C ALA A 5 42.93 -25.23 -6.58
N TRP A 6 42.46 -24.87 -7.78
CA TRP A 6 43.30 -24.92 -8.96
C TRP A 6 43.08 -23.63 -9.75
N ALA A 7 44.19 -22.93 -9.94
CA ALA A 7 44.32 -21.76 -10.79
C ALA A 7 44.80 -22.22 -12.17
N ALA A 8 44.29 -21.60 -13.23
CA ALA A 8 45.01 -21.53 -14.49
C ALA A 8 44.84 -20.14 -15.11
N ARG A 9 45.99 -19.51 -15.32
CA ARG A 9 46.22 -18.20 -15.95
C ARG A 9 46.22 -18.38 -17.48
N GLY A 10 45.81 -17.35 -18.22
CA GLY A 10 46.10 -17.26 -19.66
C GLY A 10 45.35 -16.15 -20.40
N THR A 11 46.00 -15.00 -20.54
CA THR A 11 45.73 -13.86 -21.44
C THR A 11 45.84 -14.30 -22.93
N ALA A 12 45.35 -13.66 -24.00
CA ALA A 12 44.91 -12.29 -24.25
C ALA A 12 44.22 -12.19 -25.66
N THR A 13 43.48 -11.10 -25.86
CA THR A 13 43.40 -10.21 -27.05
C THR A 13 42.59 -10.53 -28.32
N VAL A 14 41.91 -9.45 -28.73
CA VAL A 14 41.45 -8.99 -30.06
C VAL A 14 40.14 -9.57 -30.61
N ALA A 15 39.09 -8.75 -30.62
CA ALA A 15 38.64 -8.06 -31.83
C ALA A 15 37.48 -7.10 -31.51
N ALA A 16 37.66 -5.83 -31.87
CA ALA A 16 36.57 -4.86 -31.94
C ALA A 16 35.65 -5.24 -33.11
N ALA A 17 34.36 -5.37 -32.82
CA ALA A 17 33.31 -5.30 -33.84
C ALA A 17 32.29 -4.26 -33.38
N LEU A 18 32.37 -3.07 -33.98
CA LEU A 18 31.29 -2.09 -33.94
C LEU A 18 30.13 -2.67 -34.77
N LEU A 19 29.13 -3.22 -34.09
CA LEU A 19 27.83 -3.47 -34.70
C LEU A 19 26.90 -2.34 -34.27
N LEU A 20 26.54 -1.50 -35.26
CA LEU A 20 25.37 -0.63 -35.20
C LEU A 20 24.14 -1.51 -34.93
N GLY A 21 23.80 -1.69 -33.67
CA GLY A 21 22.53 -2.25 -33.23
C GLY A 21 21.48 -1.16 -33.29
N ALA A 22 20.55 -1.28 -34.23
CA ALA A 22 19.34 -0.48 -34.25
C ALA A 22 18.67 -0.50 -32.87
N LEU A 23 18.39 0.68 -32.32
CA LEU A 23 17.53 0.86 -31.15
C LEU A 23 16.10 0.42 -31.53
N THR A 24 15.81 -0.88 -31.49
CA THR A 24 14.44 -1.33 -31.35
C THR A 24 14.10 -1.20 -29.87
N ALA A 25 13.71 0.00 -29.47
CA ALA A 25 13.06 0.20 -28.18
C ALA A 25 11.89 -0.79 -28.10
N PRO A 26 11.72 -1.54 -27.00
CA PRO A 26 10.43 -2.16 -26.76
C PRO A 26 9.44 -1.02 -26.61
N SER A 27 8.53 -0.90 -27.57
CA SER A 27 7.28 -0.16 -27.39
C SER A 27 6.53 -0.85 -26.26
N SER A 28 6.87 -0.52 -25.02
CA SER A 28 5.94 -0.69 -23.92
C SER A 28 4.72 0.11 -24.33
N LEU A 29 3.62 -0.59 -24.61
CA LEU A 29 2.30 -0.01 -24.67
C LEU A 29 2.02 0.57 -23.28
N ALA A 30 2.53 1.76 -23.04
CA ALA A 30 2.03 2.65 -22.02
C ALA A 30 0.62 2.98 -22.49
N ASN A 31 -0.35 2.34 -21.84
CA ASN A 31 -1.75 2.65 -22.00
C ASN A 31 -1.90 4.17 -21.86
N ASP A 32 -2.31 4.84 -22.95
CA ASP A 32 -2.60 6.27 -23.00
C ASP A 32 -3.70 6.58 -21.98
N ASP A 33 -3.29 6.94 -20.75
CA ASP A 33 -4.16 7.59 -19.79
C ASP A 33 -4.32 9.04 -20.27
N PRO A 34 -5.51 9.49 -20.70
CA PRO A 34 -5.64 10.79 -21.29
C PRO A 34 -5.45 11.85 -20.21
N ALA A 35 -4.33 12.57 -20.31
CA ALA A 35 -4.09 13.90 -19.76
C ALA A 35 -4.29 14.08 -18.24
N ARG A 36 -3.18 14.04 -17.50
CA ARG A 36 -3.00 14.99 -16.39
C ARG A 36 -2.03 16.07 -16.81
N GLN A 37 -2.61 17.10 -17.41
CA GLN A 37 -1.98 18.38 -17.62
C GLN A 37 -1.48 18.89 -16.27
N ASP A 38 -0.16 19.04 -16.13
CA ASP A 38 0.49 19.74 -15.02
C ASP A 38 0.13 21.23 -15.11
N SER A 39 -1.08 21.54 -14.69
CA SER A 39 -1.52 22.91 -14.48
C SER A 39 -1.16 23.29 -13.06
N GLN A 40 0.08 23.75 -12.88
CA GLN A 40 0.41 24.74 -11.84
C GLN A 40 -0.35 26.04 -12.16
N ALA A 41 -1.66 26.04 -11.93
CA ALA A 41 -2.50 27.22 -12.01
C ALA A 41 -3.76 26.96 -11.19
N HIS A 42 -4.08 27.89 -10.29
CA HIS A 42 -5.11 27.84 -9.23
C HIS A 42 -4.63 27.29 -7.88
N ALA A 43 -3.66 28.00 -7.31
CA ALA A 43 -3.81 28.40 -5.90
C ALA A 43 -5.13 29.17 -5.74
N GLU A 44 -5.78 29.01 -4.58
CA GLU A 44 -7.04 29.63 -4.17
C GLU A 44 -8.33 28.88 -4.54
N GLN A 45 -8.54 27.69 -3.94
CA GLN A 45 -9.87 27.23 -3.53
C GLN A 45 -9.75 26.09 -2.50
N ALA A 46 -10.11 26.40 -1.24
CA ALA A 46 -10.16 25.55 -0.04
C ALA A 46 -8.81 24.97 0.45
N LYS A 47 -8.56 25.04 1.77
CA LYS A 47 -7.49 24.30 2.47
C LYS A 47 -7.80 22.80 2.47
N ASP A 48 -7.93 22.20 1.30
CA ASP A 48 -8.02 20.76 1.15
C ASP A 48 -6.65 20.17 1.48
N CYS A 49 -6.64 19.01 2.14
CA CYS A 49 -5.42 18.35 2.58
C CYS A 49 -4.53 18.08 1.36
N SER A 50 -3.51 18.90 1.13
CA SER A 50 -2.54 18.65 0.06
C SER A 50 -1.56 17.61 0.56
N VAL A 51 -1.85 16.34 0.27
CA VAL A 51 -1.05 15.20 0.71
C VAL A 51 -0.60 14.38 -0.49
N SER A 52 0.60 13.82 -0.38
CA SER A 52 1.08 12.81 -1.33
C SER A 52 0.16 11.60 -1.29
N ARG A 53 0.01 10.93 -2.44
CA ARG A 53 -0.58 9.61 -2.46
C ARG A 53 0.36 8.65 -1.75
N ASP A 54 -0.21 7.85 -0.89
CA ASP A 54 0.46 6.75 -0.20
C ASP A 54 -0.26 5.44 -0.51
N VAL A 55 0.47 4.34 -0.46
CA VAL A 55 -0.06 2.99 -0.65
C VAL A 55 0.63 2.03 0.30
N SER A 56 -0.15 1.18 0.95
CA SER A 56 0.33 0.11 1.82
C SER A 56 -0.38 -1.19 1.48
N SER A 57 0.30 -2.31 1.69
CA SER A 57 -0.27 -3.64 1.47
C SER A 57 0.27 -4.65 2.45
N THR A 58 -0.58 -5.60 2.84
CA THR A 58 -0.21 -6.76 3.65
C THR A 58 -0.91 -8.00 3.11
N VAL A 59 -0.30 -9.17 3.30
CA VAL A 59 -0.82 -10.46 2.86
C VAL A 59 -0.94 -11.36 4.07
N VAL A 60 -2.04 -12.09 4.17
CA VAL A 60 -2.16 -13.18 5.13
C VAL A 60 -1.43 -14.39 4.57
N ASP A 61 -0.33 -14.77 5.21
CA ASP A 61 0.59 -15.82 4.76
C ASP A 61 0.54 -17.09 5.63
N TYR A 62 -0.49 -17.23 6.47
CA TYR A 62 -0.74 -18.42 7.28
C TYR A 62 -2.19 -18.91 7.16
N SER A 63 -2.36 -20.24 7.16
CA SER A 63 -3.63 -20.90 6.85
C SER A 63 -4.64 -20.96 8.00
N GLY A 64 -4.22 -20.59 9.21
CA GLY A 64 -5.04 -20.66 10.44
C GLY A 64 -6.10 -19.55 10.56
N ALA A 65 -6.00 -18.46 9.83
CA ALA A 65 -6.95 -17.34 9.91
C ALA A 65 -8.21 -17.56 9.06
N GLY A 66 -9.04 -18.55 9.39
CA GLY A 66 -10.43 -18.62 8.89
C GLY A 66 -10.60 -18.57 7.36
N GLY A 67 -9.65 -19.10 6.59
CA GLY A 67 -9.70 -19.08 5.11
C GLY A 67 -9.21 -17.79 4.46
N LEU A 68 -8.46 -16.95 5.18
CA LEU A 68 -7.86 -15.73 4.66
C LEU A 68 -6.51 -15.94 3.99
N PHE A 69 -5.95 -17.15 3.96
CA PHE A 69 -4.65 -17.41 3.34
C PHE A 69 -4.57 -16.81 1.91
N GLU A 70 -3.47 -16.14 1.60
CA GLU A 70 -3.22 -15.38 0.36
C GLU A 70 -4.14 -14.16 0.14
N THR A 71 -5.00 -13.82 1.11
CA THR A 71 -5.78 -12.57 1.06
C THR A 71 -4.85 -11.39 1.21
N VAL A 72 -4.94 -10.46 0.28
CA VAL A 72 -4.16 -9.22 0.28
C VAL A 72 -5.08 -8.06 0.66
N PHE A 73 -4.72 -7.36 1.73
CA PHE A 73 -5.32 -6.09 2.10
C PHE A 73 -4.44 -4.96 1.59
N ARG A 74 -5.05 -3.91 1.02
CA ARG A 74 -4.36 -2.71 0.55
C ARG A 74 -5.02 -1.48 1.12
N ALA A 75 -4.23 -0.50 1.51
CA ALA A 75 -4.71 0.84 1.80
C ALA A 75 -4.07 1.84 0.85
N ALA A 76 -4.80 2.90 0.51
CA ALA A 76 -4.28 3.98 -0.31
C ALA A 76 -4.94 5.31 0.05
N THR A 77 -4.25 6.42 -0.23
CA THR A 77 -4.83 7.77 -0.14
C THR A 77 -5.10 8.40 -1.50
N ASP A 78 -6.14 9.24 -1.58
CA ASP A 78 -6.31 10.16 -2.70
C ASP A 78 -5.57 11.49 -2.47
N ARG A 79 -5.61 12.38 -3.48
CA ARG A 79 -4.96 13.71 -3.40
C ARG A 79 -5.64 14.67 -2.42
N LYS A 80 -6.79 14.30 -1.86
CA LYS A 80 -7.54 15.08 -0.88
C LYS A 80 -7.33 14.57 0.54
N GLY A 81 -6.53 13.51 0.72
CA GLY A 81 -6.25 12.90 2.01
C GLY A 81 -7.34 11.98 2.52
N HIS A 82 -8.25 11.53 1.67
CA HIS A 82 -9.13 10.41 2.01
C HIS A 82 -8.35 9.11 1.91
N ALA A 83 -8.55 8.22 2.88
CA ALA A 83 -7.96 6.89 2.87
C ALA A 83 -9.01 5.84 2.45
N PHE A 84 -8.55 4.83 1.74
CA PHE A 84 -9.38 3.75 1.21
C PHE A 84 -8.76 2.39 1.53
N LEU A 85 -9.61 1.39 1.76
CA LEU A 85 -9.22 0.00 1.94
C LEU A 85 -9.72 -0.85 0.78
N ASN A 86 -8.87 -1.74 0.28
CA ASN A 86 -9.23 -2.80 -0.64
C ASN A 86 -8.93 -4.16 -0.01
N ASP A 87 -9.90 -5.06 -0.15
CA ASP A 87 -9.81 -6.48 0.20
C ASP A 87 -9.74 -7.27 -1.12
N SER A 88 -8.69 -8.07 -1.33
CA SER A 88 -8.51 -8.79 -2.60
C SER A 88 -9.61 -9.81 -2.90
N ARG A 89 -10.39 -10.21 -1.89
CA ARG A 89 -11.56 -11.09 -2.06
C ARG A 89 -12.75 -10.36 -2.71
N ASN A 90 -12.70 -9.03 -2.80
CA ASN A 90 -13.67 -8.19 -3.49
C ASN A 90 -12.95 -7.21 -4.44
N PRO A 91 -12.44 -7.72 -5.58
CA PRO A 91 -11.59 -6.94 -6.48
C PRO A 91 -12.35 -5.75 -7.07
N GLY A 92 -11.65 -4.62 -7.19
CA GLY A 92 -12.20 -3.37 -7.74
C GLY A 92 -12.95 -2.50 -6.73
N VAL A 93 -13.23 -3.00 -5.51
CA VAL A 93 -13.89 -2.21 -4.46
C VAL A 93 -12.85 -1.53 -3.56
N TRP A 94 -12.88 -0.20 -3.54
CA TRP A 94 -12.12 0.64 -2.62
C TRP A 94 -13.08 1.32 -1.65
N ILE A 95 -13.02 0.89 -0.39
CA ILE A 95 -13.94 1.32 0.67
C ILE A 95 -13.36 2.55 1.35
N ASN A 96 -14.12 3.64 1.40
CA ASN A 96 -13.69 4.85 2.09
C ASN A 96 -13.58 4.59 3.60
N LEU A 97 -12.38 4.75 4.17
CA LEU A 97 -12.13 4.57 5.60
C LEU A 97 -12.73 5.69 6.46
N GLY A 98 -13.15 6.80 5.85
CA GLY A 98 -13.95 7.84 6.48
C GLY A 98 -15.33 7.38 6.97
N LEU A 99 -15.76 6.17 6.60
CA LEU A 99 -16.95 5.51 7.15
C LEU A 99 -16.74 5.05 8.61
N LEU A 100 -15.49 4.86 9.03
CA LEU A 100 -15.17 4.45 10.38
C LEU A 100 -15.20 5.65 11.33
N ALA A 101 -15.71 5.42 12.53
CA ALA A 101 -15.67 6.44 13.58
C ALA A 101 -14.23 6.92 13.80
N ASN A 102 -14.07 8.22 14.06
CA ASN A 102 -12.78 8.84 14.39
C ASN A 102 -11.72 8.79 13.27
N ALA A 103 -12.08 8.44 12.03
CA ALA A 103 -11.16 8.51 10.90
C ALA A 103 -10.64 9.95 10.70
N PRO A 104 -9.33 10.16 10.54
CA PRO A 104 -8.79 11.48 10.19
C PRO A 104 -9.31 11.95 8.83
N LYS A 105 -9.61 13.25 8.72
CA LYS A 105 -10.04 13.86 7.45
C LYS A 105 -8.87 14.10 6.49
N CYS A 106 -7.67 14.31 7.03
CA CYS A 106 -6.44 14.55 6.29
C CYS A 106 -5.44 13.45 6.62
N VAL A 107 -5.40 12.40 5.81
CA VAL A 107 -4.44 11.30 5.97
C VAL A 107 -3.25 11.53 5.04
N SER A 108 -2.04 11.58 5.60
CA SER A 108 -0.77 11.72 4.86
C SER A 108 0.00 10.42 4.72
N GLY A 109 -0.43 9.35 5.40
CA GLY A 109 0.18 8.02 5.29
C GLY A 109 -0.74 6.92 5.81
N THR A 110 -0.56 5.73 5.28
CA THR A 110 -1.33 4.52 5.57
C THR A 110 -0.39 3.36 5.87
N ALA A 111 -0.80 2.49 6.77
CA ALA A 111 -0.19 1.19 6.96
C ALA A 111 -1.28 0.15 7.23
N VAL A 112 -1.12 -1.04 6.65
CA VAL A 112 -1.95 -2.20 6.95
C VAL A 112 -1.07 -3.35 7.42
N SER A 113 -1.51 -4.06 8.44
CA SER A 113 -0.82 -5.25 8.94
C SER A 113 -1.79 -6.29 9.43
N VAL A 114 -1.38 -7.55 9.28
CA VAL A 114 -1.98 -8.72 9.92
C VAL A 114 -0.89 -9.36 10.77
N THR A 115 -1.26 -10.07 11.83
CA THR A 115 -0.29 -10.72 12.72
C THR A 115 -0.65 -12.18 12.91
N GLU A 116 0.35 -13.04 13.07
CA GLU A 116 0.14 -14.46 13.41
C GLU A 116 -0.27 -14.64 14.88
N GLU A 117 0.24 -13.77 15.77
CA GLU A 117 -0.04 -13.84 17.21
C GLU A 117 -1.47 -13.45 17.57
N ASP A 118 -2.11 -12.61 16.75
CA ASP A 118 -3.52 -12.26 16.87
C ASP A 118 -4.24 -12.51 15.53
N PRO A 119 -4.55 -13.78 15.24
CA PRO A 119 -5.13 -14.15 13.97
C PRO A 119 -6.58 -13.69 13.84
N GLY A 120 -6.96 -13.33 12.62
CA GLY A 120 -8.32 -12.84 12.36
C GLY A 120 -8.52 -11.35 12.66
N HIS A 121 -7.43 -10.58 12.78
CA HIS A 121 -7.47 -9.13 12.90
C HIS A 121 -6.63 -8.46 11.79
N LEU A 122 -7.21 -7.42 11.20
CA LEU A 122 -6.53 -6.47 10.33
C LEU A 122 -6.34 -5.17 11.09
N TYR A 123 -5.09 -4.74 11.19
CA TYR A 123 -4.70 -3.47 11.78
C TYR A 123 -4.55 -2.45 10.67
N ILE A 124 -5.35 -1.38 10.72
CA ILE A 124 -5.31 -0.27 9.77
C ILE A 124 -4.80 0.95 10.52
N THR A 125 -3.67 1.50 10.10
CA THR A 125 -3.02 2.63 10.74
C THR A 125 -2.98 3.81 9.77
N LEU A 126 -3.40 4.98 10.23
CA LEU A 126 -3.45 6.22 9.48
C LEU A 126 -2.61 7.29 10.17
N LEU A 127 -1.68 7.90 9.44
CA LEU A 127 -0.98 9.10 9.86
C LEU A 127 -1.82 10.31 9.47
N ALA A 128 -2.35 11.02 10.47
CA ALA A 128 -3.04 12.28 10.24
C ALA A 128 -2.04 13.41 9.98
N SER A 129 -2.45 14.43 9.23
CA SER A 129 -1.60 15.59 8.90
C SER A 129 -1.14 16.41 10.11
N ASN A 130 -1.75 16.23 11.28
CA ASN A 130 -1.32 16.82 12.54
C ASN A 130 -0.24 15.98 13.27
N GLY A 131 0.31 14.95 12.62
CA GLY A 131 1.32 14.06 13.18
C GLY A 131 0.77 12.92 14.05
N VAL A 132 -0.52 12.94 14.38
CA VAL A 132 -1.12 11.89 15.22
C VAL A 132 -1.36 10.64 14.39
N ILE A 133 -0.83 9.50 14.86
CA ILE A 133 -1.14 8.20 14.28
C ILE A 133 -2.40 7.65 14.94
N ARG A 134 -3.36 7.18 14.14
CA ARG A 134 -4.56 6.50 14.62
C ARG A 134 -4.65 5.10 14.04
N GLN A 135 -5.12 4.15 14.83
CA GLN A 135 -5.29 2.76 14.42
C GLN A 135 -6.72 2.30 14.63
N ALA A 136 -7.26 1.57 13.65
CA ALA A 136 -8.46 0.78 13.77
C ALA A 136 -8.08 -0.71 13.69
N VAL A 137 -8.75 -1.53 14.51
CA VAL A 137 -8.59 -2.98 14.49
C VAL A 137 -9.89 -3.58 13.98
N CYS A 138 -9.81 -4.29 12.87
CA CYS A 138 -10.97 -4.86 12.18
C CYS A 138 -10.93 -6.38 12.24
N THR A 139 -12.02 -7.00 12.68
CA THR A 139 -12.18 -8.45 12.66
C THR A 139 -12.25 -8.95 11.21
N THR A 140 -11.38 -9.89 10.85
CA THR A 140 -11.31 -10.54 9.53
C THR A 140 -11.75 -11.99 9.57
N ALA A 141 -12.21 -12.50 10.73
CA ALA A 141 -12.59 -13.89 10.98
C ALA A 141 -13.71 -14.47 10.06
N SER A 142 -14.24 -13.69 9.13
CA SER A 142 -15.21 -14.12 8.13
C SER A 142 -14.56 -14.25 6.75
N THR A 143 -14.92 -15.29 6.00
CA THR A 143 -14.63 -15.40 4.57
C THR A 143 -15.36 -14.34 3.73
N THR A 144 -16.31 -13.62 4.35
CA THR A 144 -17.01 -12.51 3.71
C THR A 144 -16.03 -11.34 3.50
N PRO A 145 -15.88 -10.83 2.27
CA PRO A 145 -15.02 -9.69 2.02
C PRO A 145 -15.56 -8.42 2.69
N PHE A 146 -14.67 -7.47 2.93
CA PHE A 146 -15.10 -6.15 3.35
C PHE A 146 -15.91 -5.44 2.26
N THR A 147 -16.91 -4.69 2.72
CA THR A 147 -17.79 -3.82 1.93
C THR A 147 -18.05 -2.54 2.74
N PRO A 148 -18.51 -1.45 2.11
CA PRO A 148 -18.91 -0.26 2.86
C PRO A 148 -19.94 -0.52 3.96
N ALA A 149 -20.79 -1.55 3.79
CA ALA A 149 -21.86 -1.88 4.73
C ALA A 149 -21.37 -2.65 5.97
N ASN A 150 -20.41 -3.57 5.81
CA ASN A 150 -19.96 -4.43 6.91
C ASN A 150 -18.71 -3.90 7.64
N LEU A 151 -17.91 -3.03 6.99
CA LEU A 151 -16.65 -2.55 7.54
C LEU A 151 -16.81 -1.84 8.90
N PRO A 152 -17.81 -0.95 9.10
CA PRO A 152 -18.00 -0.32 10.42
C PRO A 152 -18.28 -1.33 11.53
N GLY A 153 -19.07 -2.37 11.25
CA GLY A 153 -19.33 -3.45 12.21
C GLY A 153 -18.09 -4.26 12.53
N ALA A 154 -17.25 -4.53 11.52
CA ALA A 154 -16.02 -5.30 11.70
C ALA A 154 -14.94 -4.55 12.51
N CYS A 155 -14.86 -3.23 12.39
CA CYS A 155 -13.85 -2.39 13.05
C CYS A 155 -14.32 -1.78 14.39
N GLY A 156 -15.53 -2.13 14.86
CA GLY A 156 -16.05 -1.72 16.17
C GLY A 156 -16.01 -0.21 16.41
N ALA A 157 -15.17 0.22 17.35
CA ALA A 157 -15.06 1.64 17.75
C ALA A 157 -14.37 2.54 16.69
N GLY A 158 -13.85 1.96 15.61
CA GLY A 158 -13.13 2.70 14.57
C GLY A 158 -11.71 3.06 15.01
N PHE A 159 -11.27 4.28 14.67
CA PHE A 159 -9.89 4.71 14.90
C PHE A 159 -9.66 5.28 16.31
N ALA A 160 -8.64 4.76 17.00
CA ALA A 160 -8.12 5.32 18.25
C ALA A 160 -6.72 5.90 18.03
N PRO A 161 -6.31 6.98 18.73
CA PRO A 161 -4.91 7.41 18.74
C PRO A 161 -4.03 6.27 19.25
N LEU A 162 -2.90 6.03 18.59
CA LEU A 162 -1.85 5.20 19.17
C LEU A 162 -1.13 6.03 20.24
N SER A 163 -0.92 5.44 21.42
CA SER A 163 -0.10 6.06 22.47
C SER A 163 1.35 6.18 22.02
N ASP A 164 2.08 7.15 22.58
CA ASP A 164 3.52 7.33 22.38
C ASP A 164 3.95 7.55 20.92
N THR A 165 3.03 8.03 20.07
CA THR A 165 3.37 8.46 18.71
C THR A 165 4.26 9.70 18.76
N PRO A 166 5.37 9.77 18.01
CA PRO A 166 6.22 10.96 17.98
C PRO A 166 5.41 12.15 17.47
N VAL A 167 5.06 13.08 18.36
CA VAL A 167 4.53 14.40 18.01
C VAL A 167 5.60 15.43 18.36
N VAL A 168 6.07 16.17 17.36
CA VAL A 168 7.04 17.27 17.51
C VAL A 168 6.29 18.55 17.83
#